data_AF-A0A958QDT3-F1
#
_entry.id   AF-A0A958QDT3-F1
#
_cell.length_a   1.000
_cell.length_b   1.000
_cell.length_c   1.000
_cell.angle_alpha   90.00
_cell.angle_beta   90.00
_cell.angle_gamma   90.00
#
_symmetry.space_group_name_H-M   'P 1'
#
loop_
_entity.id
_entity.type
_entity.pdbx_description
1 polymer ?
#
loop_
_entity_poly.entity_id
_entity_poly.type
_entity_poly.pdbx_seq_one_letter_code
_entity_poly.pdbx_strand_id
1 'polypeptide(L)' 'MKIEVEGSVIKMDGEEVLVAKQIETPNGEIKVRDDSGKPYFSRSRNR' A
#
# COMPACT_ATOMS: atom_id res chain seq x y z
N MET A 1 15.51 -6.80 -11.02
CA MET A 1 14.65 -5.64 -10.71
C MET A 1 14.05 -5.88 -9.34
N LYS A 2 14.34 -5.03 -8.35
CA LYS A 2 13.89 -5.19 -6.96
C LYS A 2 12.70 -4.25 -6.73
N ILE A 3 11.64 -4.77 -6.12
CA ILE A 3 10.50 -3.98 -5.65
C ILE A 3 10.50 -4.16 -4.14
N GLU A 4 10.48 -3.05 -3.41
CA GLU A 4 10.37 -3.06 -1.95
C GLU A 4 8.95 -2.61 -1.58
N VAL A 5 8.31 -3.36 -0.69
CA VAL A 5 6.94 -3.09 -0.27
C VAL A 5 6.95 -2.89 1.24
N GLU A 6 6.58 -1.70 1.69
CA GLU A 6 6.37 -1.40 3.08
C GLU A 6 4.87 -1.53 3.40
N GLY A 7 4.54 -2.23 4.47
CA GLY A 7 3.15 -2.49 4.83
C GLY A 7 3.00 -3.25 6.13
N SER A 8 1.77 -3.66 6.41
CA SER A 8 1.44 -4.48 7.58
C SER A 8 0.97 -5.85 7.14
N VAL A 9 1.52 -6.90 7.73
CA VAL A 9 1.01 -8.27 7.55
C VAL A 9 -0.21 -8.42 8.46
N ILE A 10 -1.31 -8.87 7.89
CA ILE A 10 -2.52 -9.24 8.63
C ILE A 10 -2.93 -10.65 8.25
N LYS A 11 -3.74 -11.29 9.10
CA LYS A 11 -4.36 -12.56 8.79
C LYS A 11 -5.79 -12.33 8.32
N MET A 12 -6.12 -12.75 7.11
CA MET A 12 -7.45 -12.64 6.53
C MET A 12 -7.86 -14.01 5.98
N ASP A 13 -9.05 -14.49 6.38
CA ASP A 13 -9.58 -15.80 5.97
C ASP A 13 -8.64 -16.99 6.24
N GLY A 14 -7.79 -16.88 7.27
CA GLY A 14 -6.81 -17.91 7.63
C GLY A 14 -5.46 -17.76 6.92
N GLU A 15 -5.35 -16.87 5.94
CA GLU A 15 -4.13 -16.61 5.17
C GLU A 15 -3.42 -15.34 5.63
N GLU A 16 -2.09 -15.32 5.54
CA GLU A 16 -1.31 -14.10 5.79
C GLU A 16 -1.26 -13.24 4.52
N VAL A 17 -1.73 -12.01 4.62
CA VAL A 17 -1.76 -11.05 3.52
C VAL A 17 -1.01 -9.77 3.91
N LEU A 18 -0.21 -9.25 2.97
CA LEU A 18 0.51 -7.98 3.15
C LEU A 18 -0.33 -6.81 2.66
N VAL A 19 -0.67 -5.92 3.57
CA VAL A 19 -1.36 -4.66 3.28
C VAL A 19 -0.31 -3.58 3.00
N ALA A 20 -0.02 -3.34 1.72
CA ALA A 20 0.94 -2.33 1.29
C ALA A 20 0.51 -0.90 1.69
N LYS A 21 1.42 -0.18 2.35
CA LYS A 21 1.36 1.27 2.59
C LYS A 21 2.07 2.01 1.46
N GLN A 22 3.26 1.55 1.10
CA GLN A 22 4.15 2.17 0.11
C GLN A 22 4.86 1.09 -0.72
N ILE A 23 5.08 1.40 -1.99
CA ILE A 23 5.82 0.54 -2.91
C ILE A 23 6.96 1.37 -3.51
N GLU A 24 8.19 0.93 -3.29
CA GLU A 24 9.36 1.50 -3.95
C GLU A 24 9.66 0.69 -5.22
N THR A 25 9.65 1.39 -6.35
CA THR A 25 10.01 0.84 -7.65
C THR A 25 11.23 1.56 -8.19
N PRO A 26 11.97 0.98 -9.15
CA PRO A 26 13.07 1.69 -9.82
C PRO A 26 12.65 3.00 -10.49
N ASN A 27 11.35 3.18 -10.77
CA ASN A 27 10.79 4.36 -11.42
C ASN A 27 10.25 5.39 -10.42
N GLY A 28 10.40 5.13 -9.11
CA GLY A 28 9.95 6.01 -8.04
C GLY A 28 9.07 5.33 -7.01
N GLU A 29 8.59 6.16 -6.07
CA GLU A 29 7.78 5.77 -4.93
C GLU A 29 6.29 5.89 -5.25
N ILE A 30 5.52 4.83 -4.95
CA ILE A 30 4.06 4.80 -5.10
C ILE A 30 3.44 4.65 -3.71
N LYS A 31 2.73 5.69 -3.27
CA LYS A 31 1.94 5.68 -2.03
C LYS A 31 0.58 5.01 -2.27
N VAL A 32 0.35 3.88 -1.60
CA VAL A 32 -0.88 3.08 -1.76
C VAL A 32 -1.91 3.47 -0.70
N ARG A 33 -1.47 3.75 0.53
CA ARG A 33 -2.34 4.17 1.65
C ARG A 33 -1.80 5.40 2.38
N ASP A 34 -2.70 6.17 2.97
CA ASP A 34 -2.33 7.26 3.89
C ASP A 34 -2.07 6.76 5.31
N ASP A 35 -1.67 7.66 6.21
CA ASP A 35 -1.37 7.32 7.61
C ASP A 35 -2.60 6.87 8.41
N SER A 36 -3.81 7.06 7.89
CA SER A 36 -5.06 6.53 8.45
C SER A 36 -5.41 5.15 7.89
N GLY A 37 -4.55 4.55 7.06
CA GLY A 37 -4.77 3.26 6.42
C GLY A 37 -5.76 3.31 5.25
N LYS A 38 -6.20 4.51 4.83
CA LYS A 38 -7.15 4.66 3.71
C LYS A 38 -6.40 4.62 2.38
N PRO A 39 -7.01 4.07 1.31
CA PRO A 39 -6.37 4.06 0.00
C PRO A 39 -6.08 5.49 -0.49
N TYR A 40 -4.86 5.76 -0.97
CA TYR A 40 -4.44 7.09 -1.37
C TYR A 40 -5.32 7.66 -2.52
N PHE A 41 -5.82 6.77 -3.39
CA PHE A 41 -6.76 7.13 -4.47
C PHE A 41 -8.17 7.50 -3.99
N SER A 42 -8.54 7.24 -2.73
CA SER A 42 -9.85 7.64 -2.20
C SER A 42 -9.97 9.16 -2.05
N ARG A 43 -8.85 9.89 -1.98
CA ARG A 43 -8.84 11.36 -2.00
C ARG A 43 -9.14 11.95 -3.38
N SER A 44 -8.98 11.17 -4.45
CA SER A 44 -9.12 11.67 -5.83
C SER A 44 -10.56 11.68 -6.36
N ARG A 45 -11.54 11.14 -5.60
CA ARG A 45 -12.96 11.12 -6.02
C ARG A 45 -13.77 12.36 -5.64
N ASN A 46 -13.17 13.33 -4.94
CA ASN A 46 -13.80 14.63 -4.62
C ASN A 46 -13.11 15.77 -5.38
N ARG A 47 -13.11 15.72 -6.71
CA ARG A 47 -12.75 16.86 -7.56
C ARG A 47 -13.86 17.17 -8.54
#